data_AF-A0A951CR05-F1
#
_entry.id   AF-A0A951CR05-F1
#
_cell.length_a   1.000
_cell.length_b   1.000
_cell.length_c   1.000
_cell.angle_alpha   90.00
_cell.angle_beta   90.00
_cell.angle_gamma   90.00
#
_symmetry.space_group_name_H-M   'P 1'
#
loop_
_entity.id
_entity.type
_entity.pdbx_description
1 polymer ?
#
loop_
_entity_poly.entity_id
_entity_poly.type
_entity_poly.pdbx_seq_one_letter_code
_entity_poly.pdbx_strand_id
1 'polypeptide(L)'
;MKRIDNSGVVRQADPGARARCMKMAGSVFAAAVLLIFILLPSAYGLLAGYRIQSLKQESERLEAARASLELQESQLLSPARMEELAREQQFVDPAPQKVVYLEDKQGSLAMNQ
;
A
#
# COMPACT_ATOMS: atom_id res chain seq x y z
N MET A 1 44.55 -74.21 7.98
CA MET A 1 43.46 -73.21 8.10
C MET A 1 43.58 -72.52 9.46
N LYS A 2 44.04 -71.26 9.51
CA LYS A 2 44.21 -70.52 10.77
C LYS A 2 42.92 -69.74 11.06
N ARG A 3 42.16 -70.15 12.08
CA ARG A 3 40.98 -69.40 12.54
C ARG A 3 41.48 -68.17 13.29
N ILE A 4 41.29 -67.00 12.69
CA ILE A 4 41.49 -65.73 13.38
C ILE A 4 40.27 -65.55 14.28
N ASP A 5 40.48 -65.62 15.59
CA ASP A 5 39.47 -65.24 16.57
C ASP A 5 39.56 -63.74 16.83
N ASN A 6 38.48 -63.02 16.52
CA ASN A 6 38.35 -61.57 16.69
C ASN A 6 37.41 -61.21 17.86
N SER A 7 37.13 -62.15 18.76
CA SER A 7 36.24 -61.98 19.91
C SER A 7 36.62 -60.82 20.85
N GLY A 8 37.88 -60.37 20.82
CA GLY A 8 38.40 -59.24 21.61
C GLY A 8 38.49 -57.89 20.89
N VAL A 9 38.04 -57.79 19.63
CA VAL A 9 38.16 -56.53 18.85
C VAL A 9 37.09 -55.54 19.30
N VAL A 10 37.42 -54.72 20.29
CA VAL A 10 36.62 -53.56 20.68
C VAL A 10 37.00 -52.39 19.78
N ARG A 11 35.99 -51.75 19.16
CA ARG A 11 36.22 -50.55 18.33
C ARG A 11 36.83 -49.45 19.19
N GLN A 12 38.09 -49.12 18.92
CA GLN A 12 38.74 -47.96 19.51
C GLN A 12 38.03 -46.71 18.96
N ALA A 13 37.35 -45.97 19.82
CA ALA A 13 36.77 -44.70 19.44
C ALA A 13 37.90 -43.73 19.12
N ASP A 14 38.04 -43.32 17.85
CA ASP A 14 38.94 -42.24 17.46
C ASP A 14 38.29 -40.89 17.86
N PRO A 15 38.79 -40.20 18.91
CA PRO A 15 38.23 -38.92 19.32
C PRO A 15 38.42 -37.83 18.25
N GLY A 16 39.44 -37.96 17.40
CA GLY A 16 39.73 -37.02 16.32
C GLY A 16 38.81 -37.19 15.10
N ALA A 17 38.18 -38.35 14.92
CA ALA A 17 37.19 -38.58 13.86
C ALA A 17 35.91 -37.78 14.10
N ARG A 18 35.41 -37.75 15.34
CA ARG A 18 34.23 -36.96 15.72
C ARG A 18 34.45 -35.46 15.52
N ALA A 19 35.61 -34.95 15.94
CA ALA A 19 35.96 -33.55 15.76
C ALA A 19 36.04 -33.16 14.27
N ARG A 20 36.57 -34.03 13.40
CA ARG A 20 36.60 -33.80 11.94
C ARG A 20 35.21 -33.77 11.33
N CYS A 21 34.33 -34.70 11.69
CA CYS A 21 32.94 -34.71 11.23
C CYS A 21 32.18 -33.45 11.68
N MET A 22 32.34 -33.03 12.93
CA MET A 22 31.70 -31.80 13.43
C MET A 22 32.21 -30.55 12.73
N LYS A 23 33.51 -30.48 12.42
CA LYS A 23 34.08 -29.37 11.66
C LYS A 23 33.51 -29.28 10.25
N MET A 24 33.36 -30.41 9.55
CA MET A 24 32.75 -30.43 8.22
C MET A 24 31.26 -30.10 8.25
N ALA A 25 30.51 -30.67 9.19
CA ALA A 25 29.09 -30.33 9.36
C ALA A 25 28.92 -28.84 9.69
N GLY A 26 29.76 -28.31 10.57
CA GLY A 26 29.80 -26.90 10.93
C GLY A 26 30.15 -25.99 9.75
N SER A 27 31.10 -26.37 8.90
CA SER A 27 31.47 -25.57 7.73
C SER A 27 30.37 -25.52 6.69
N VAL A 28 29.69 -26.64 6.42
CA VAL A 28 28.55 -26.70 5.50
C VAL A 28 27.39 -25.87 6.05
N PHE A 29 27.08 -26.00 7.34
CA PHE A 29 26.04 -25.21 7.99
C PHE A 29 26.36 -23.71 7.94
N ALA A 30 27.60 -23.31 8.27
CA ALA A 30 28.02 -21.92 8.23
C ALA A 30 27.94 -21.35 6.80
N ALA A 31 28.34 -22.12 5.78
CA ALA A 31 28.21 -21.71 4.39
C ALA A 31 26.74 -21.51 3.98
N ALA A 32 25.84 -22.40 4.40
CA ALA A 32 24.41 -22.26 4.14
C ALA A 32 23.82 -21.01 4.81
N VAL A 33 24.16 -20.77 6.08
CA VAL A 33 23.72 -19.59 6.83
C VAL A 33 24.25 -18.30 6.18
N LEU A 34 25.52 -18.27 5.79
CA LEU A 34 26.11 -17.13 5.08
C LEU A 34 25.38 -16.83 3.77
N LEU A 35 25.05 -17.87 2.99
CA LEU A 35 24.29 -17.75 1.75
C LEU A 35 22.92 -17.11 2.01
N ILE A 36 22.20 -17.59 3.02
CA ILE A 36 20.91 -17.05 3.45
C ILE A 36 21.06 -15.56 3.80
N PHE A 37 22.04 -15.19 4.63
CA PHE A 37 22.27 -13.79 5.01
C PHE A 37 22.60 -12.86 3.84
N ILE A 38 23.25 -13.36 2.78
CA ILE A 38 23.54 -12.59 1.57
C ILE A 38 22.29 -12.46 0.68
N LEU A 39 21.50 -13.53 0.57
CA LEU A 39 20.36 -13.59 -0.36
C LEU A 39 19.09 -12.91 0.19
N LEU A 40 18.89 -12.90 1.51
CA LEU A 40 17.71 -12.30 2.13
C LEU A 40 17.61 -10.79 1.82
N PRO A 41 18.63 -9.95 2.13
CA PRO A 41 18.55 -8.51 1.91
C PRO A 41 18.30 -8.15 0.44
N SER A 42 18.85 -8.92 -0.50
CA SER A 42 18.65 -8.66 -1.93
C SER A 42 17.22 -8.96 -2.37
N ALA A 43 16.63 -10.07 -1.90
CA ALA A 43 15.23 -10.40 -2.16
C ALA A 43 14.27 -9.36 -1.53
N TYR A 44 14.53 -8.95 -0.27
CA TYR A 44 13.77 -7.91 0.40
C TYR A 44 13.91 -6.54 -0.27
N GLY A 45 15.12 -6.18 -0.73
CA GLY A 45 15.38 -4.95 -1.44
C GLY A 45 14.62 -4.85 -2.75
N LEU A 46 14.55 -5.94 -3.52
CA LEU A 46 13.76 -6.01 -4.75
C LEU A 46 12.26 -5.85 -4.45
N LEU A 47 11.73 -6.57 -3.47
CA LEU A 47 10.30 -6.51 -3.12
C LEU A 47 9.90 -5.13 -2.58
N ALA A 48 10.77 -4.50 -1.77
CA ALA A 48 10.58 -3.14 -1.28
C ALA A 48 10.62 -2.13 -2.43
N GLY A 49 11.56 -2.28 -3.38
CA GLY A 49 11.62 -1.47 -4.59
C GLY A 49 10.34 -1.55 -5.43
N TYR A 50 9.81 -2.76 -5.64
CA TYR A 50 8.54 -2.96 -6.33
C TYR A 50 7.36 -2.30 -5.59
N ARG A 51 7.29 -2.42 -4.27
CA ARG A 51 6.24 -1.72 -3.47
C ARG A 51 6.33 -0.21 -3.61
N ILE A 52 7.54 0.35 -3.56
CA ILE A 52 7.74 1.80 -3.71
C ILE A 52 7.31 2.25 -5.10
N GLN A 53 7.64 1.47 -6.14
CA GLN A 53 7.27 1.80 -7.51
C GLN A 53 5.75 1.69 -7.74
N SER A 54 5.09 0.69 -7.16
CA SER A 54 3.62 0.58 -7.24
C SER A 54 2.93 1.74 -6.50
N LEU A 55 3.42 2.10 -5.31
CA LEU A 55 2.91 3.23 -4.54
C LEU A 55 3.08 4.56 -5.29
N LYS A 56 4.23 4.77 -5.95
CA LYS A 56 4.48 5.97 -6.74
C LYS A 56 3.54 6.06 -7.94
N GLN A 57 3.35 4.97 -8.66
CA GLN A 57 2.42 4.91 -9.79
C GLN A 57 0.97 5.18 -9.37
N GLU A 58 0.58 4.71 -8.18
CA GLU A 58 -0.75 4.97 -7.63
C GLU A 58 -0.91 6.44 -7.23
N SER A 59 0.09 7.05 -6.60
CA SER A 59 0.11 8.48 -6.30
C SER A 59 -0.04 9.34 -7.56
N GLU A 60 0.75 9.07 -8.61
CA GLU A 60 0.67 9.80 -9.87
C GLU A 60 -0.72 9.67 -10.53
N ARG A 61 -1.35 8.49 -10.46
CA ARG A 61 -2.72 8.28 -10.94
C ARG A 61 -3.74 9.08 -10.14
N LEU A 62 -3.62 9.11 -8.81
CA LEU A 62 -4.53 9.85 -7.96
C LEU A 62 -4.40 11.36 -8.17
N GLU A 63 -3.18 11.88 -8.34
CA GLU A 63 -2.96 13.29 -8.64
C GLU A 63 -3.55 13.68 -10.00
N ALA A 64 -3.36 12.85 -11.03
CA ALA A 64 -3.98 13.07 -12.34
C ALA A 64 -5.52 13.06 -12.26
N ALA A 65 -6.09 12.11 -11.52
CA ALA A 65 -7.53 12.04 -11.30
C ALA A 65 -8.05 13.29 -10.58
N ARG A 66 -7.35 13.74 -9.54
CA ARG A 66 -7.69 14.96 -8.81
C ARG A 66 -7.67 16.19 -9.72
N ALA A 67 -6.60 16.39 -10.49
CA ALA A 67 -6.52 17.50 -11.43
C ALA A 67 -7.66 17.49 -12.46
N SER A 68 -8.05 16.29 -12.93
CA SER A 68 -9.19 16.14 -13.85
C SER A 68 -10.54 16.47 -13.20
N LEU A 69 -10.70 16.16 -11.91
CA LEU A 69 -11.91 16.47 -11.15
C LEU A 69 -12.00 17.97 -10.84
N GLU A 70 -10.90 18.60 -10.40
CA GLU A 70 -10.85 20.05 -10.17
C GLU A 70 -11.17 20.82 -11.46
N LEU A 71 -10.70 20.33 -12.62
CA LEU A 71 -11.06 20.91 -13.92
C LEU A 71 -12.56 20.77 -14.19
N GLN A 72 -13.16 19.61 -13.95
CA GLN A 72 -14.60 19.39 -14.12
C GLN A 72 -15.44 20.24 -13.18
N GLU A 73 -15.05 20.33 -11.90
CA GLU A 73 -15.70 21.19 -10.91
C GLU A 73 -15.65 22.65 -11.35
N SER A 74 -14.51 23.14 -11.84
CA SER A 74 -14.40 24.51 -12.34
C SER A 74 -15.32 24.79 -13.54
N GLN A 75 -15.53 23.80 -14.41
CA GLN A 75 -16.45 23.90 -15.53
C GLN A 75 -17.92 23.88 -15.07
N LEU A 76 -18.24 23.06 -14.07
CA LEU A 76 -19.57 22.96 -13.45
C LEU A 76 -19.93 24.24 -12.68
N LEU A 77 -18.97 24.79 -11.93
CA LEU A 77 -19.10 26.03 -11.16
C LEU A 77 -18.83 27.28 -12.00
N SER A 78 -18.70 27.15 -13.33
CA SER A 78 -18.50 28.30 -14.18
C SER A 78 -19.73 29.23 -14.10
N PRO A 79 -19.54 30.55 -13.96
CA PRO A 79 -20.64 31.50 -13.80
C PRO A 79 -21.61 31.46 -14.98
N ALA A 80 -21.12 31.18 -16.19
CA ALA A 80 -21.95 31.00 -17.38
C ALA A 80 -22.96 29.84 -17.25
N ARG A 81 -22.54 28.69 -16.71
CA ARG A 81 -23.45 27.56 -16.47
C ARG A 81 -24.40 27.83 -15.30
N MET A 82 -23.95 28.54 -14.27
CA MET A 82 -24.82 28.96 -13.16
C MET A 82 -25.91 29.93 -13.64
N GLU A 83 -25.61 30.84 -14.57
CA GLU A 83 -26.59 31.72 -15.20
C GLU A 83 -27.59 30.96 -16.09
N GLU A 84 -27.13 29.94 -16.82
CA GLU A 84 -28.02 29.04 -17.58
C GLU A 84 -28.96 28.28 -16.65
N LEU A 85 -28.44 27.66 -15.59
CA LEU A 85 -29.24 26.98 -14.56
C LEU A 85 -30.22 27.93 -13.85
N ALA A 86 -29.80 29.17 -13.56
CA ALA A 86 -30.67 30.18 -12.96
C ALA A 86 -31.79 30.61 -13.92
N ARG A 87 -31.51 30.68 -15.22
CA ARG A 87 -32.50 30.98 -16.25
C ARG A 87 -33.51 29.84 -16.44
N GLU A 88 -33.05 28.59 -16.45
CA GLU A 88 -33.90 27.41 -16.57
C GLU A 88 -34.80 27.21 -15.35
N GLN A 89 -34.27 27.41 -14.14
CA GLN A 89 -35.02 27.26 -12.90
C GLN A 89 -35.77 28.53 -12.46
N GLN A 90 -35.86 29.55 -13.33
CA GLN A 90 -36.51 30.83 -13.05
C GLN A 90 -35.98 31.56 -11.80
N PHE A 91 -34.74 31.29 -11.39
CA PHE A 91 -33.99 32.06 -10.38
C PHE A 91 -33.33 33.30 -10.99
N VAL A 92 -34.00 33.94 -11.95
CA VAL A 92 -33.53 35.18 -12.54
C VAL A 92 -33.77 36.28 -11.51
N ASP A 93 -32.71 37.01 -11.17
CA ASP A 93 -32.78 38.11 -10.20
C ASP A 93 -33.90 39.07 -10.62
N PRO A 94 -34.94 39.29 -9.79
CA PRO A 94 -36.03 40.16 -10.15
C PRO A 94 -35.47 41.56 -10.43
N ALA A 95 -36.04 42.25 -11.42
CA ALA A 95 -35.69 43.64 -11.71
C ALA A 95 -35.64 44.46 -10.40
N PRO A 96 -34.69 45.42 -10.23
CA PRO A 96 -34.34 46.06 -8.96
C PRO A 96 -35.47 46.73 -8.16
N GLN A 97 -36.71 46.67 -8.64
CA GLN A 97 -37.92 47.25 -8.07
C GLN A 97 -39.03 46.24 -7.75
N LYS A 98 -38.79 44.92 -7.88
CA LYS A 98 -39.80 43.90 -7.58
C LYS A 98 -39.50 43.21 -6.26
N VAL A 99 -39.99 43.81 -5.16
CA VAL A 99 -40.03 43.19 -3.84
C VAL A 99 -41.11 42.11 -3.86
N VAL A 100 -40.72 40.83 -3.80
CA VAL A 100 -41.66 39.72 -3.63
C VAL A 100 -41.96 39.62 -2.13
N TYR A 101 -43.15 40.08 -1.73
CA TYR A 101 -43.68 39.79 -0.40
C TYR A 101 -44.11 38.33 -0.39
N LEU A 102 -43.46 37.51 0.44
CA LEU A 102 -43.93 36.17 0.75
C LEU A 102 -45.27 36.34 1.48
N GLU A 103 -46.38 35.94 0.85
CA GLU A 103 -47.66 35.90 1.55
C GLU A 103 -47.54 34.92 2.71
N ASP A 104 -47.73 35.43 3.93
CA ASP A 104 -47.88 34.65 5.15
C ASP A 104 -49.16 33.82 5.03
N LYS A 105 -49.01 32.65 4.40
CA LYS A 105 -50.04 31.62 4.44
C LYS A 105 -50.00 31.03 5.84
N GLN A 106 -50.65 31.75 6.75
CA GLN A 106 -51.04 31.39 8.12
C GLN A 106 -50.36 30.11 8.62
N GLY A 107 -49.15 30.24 9.20
CA GLY A 107 -48.65 29.22 10.12
C GLY A 107 -47.21 28.75 9.99
N SER A 108 -46.32 29.43 9.26
CA SER A 108 -44.89 29.07 9.27
C SER A 108 -44.00 30.22 9.71
N LEU A 109 -44.24 30.70 10.94
CA LEU A 109 -43.26 31.48 11.68
C LEU A 109 -42.18 30.52 12.20
N ALA A 110 -41.07 30.41 11.48
CA ALA A 110 -39.86 29.78 12.03
C ALA A 110 -39.25 30.74 13.08
N MET A 111 -39.76 30.66 14.30
CA MET A 111 -39.15 31.30 15.46
C MET A 111 -37.91 30.48 15.85
N ASN A 112 -36.72 31.03 15.62
CA ASN A 112 -35.48 30.45 16.12
C ASN A 112 -35.32 30.96 17.57
N GLN A 113 -35.59 30.09 18.55
CA GLN A 113 -35.19 30.30 19.95
C GLN A 113 -33.88 29.54 20.21
#